data_AF-A0AB39V525-F1
#
_entry.id   AF-A0AB39V525-F1
#
_cell.length_a   1.000
_cell.length_b   1.000
_cell.length_c   1.000
_cell.angle_alpha   90.00
_cell.angle_beta   90.00
_cell.angle_gamma   90.00
#
_symmetry.space_group_name_H-M   'P 1'
#
loop_
_entity.id
_entity.type
_entity.pdbx_description
1 polymer ?
#
loop_
_entity_poly.entity_id
_entity_poly.type
_entity_poly.pdbx_seq_one_letter_code
_entity_poly.pdbx_strand_id
1 'polypeptide(L)'
;MPEKEKLREEKSKKRKGSLGKNLFVLLLFLITAGVVTTYYYDIDHSDKIQVVVNKNLVQETQKDDEMQNRISIFVYDPATRIINEREIVVPRQMNLIEGDFINGIIRNSNYISEDMKFRSAYNLRIDNVNTTVVKLNAQFANLKKNPELFNGFSQAVTNTILKNFPNIQSVLIQIDGEINTR
;
A
#
# COMPACT_ATOMS: atom_id res chain seq x y z
N MET A 1 59.32 92.56 -29.18
CA MET A 1 57.85 92.68 -28.97
C MET A 1 57.16 91.71 -29.94
N PRO A 2 55.90 91.30 -29.68
CA PRO A 2 55.34 89.97 -30.06
C PRO A 2 54.77 89.95 -31.50
N GLU A 3 54.14 88.90 -32.06
CA GLU A 3 53.46 87.72 -31.45
C GLU A 3 53.41 86.49 -32.40
N LYS A 4 53.09 85.30 -31.84
CA LYS A 4 53.00 83.95 -32.44
C LYS A 4 51.51 83.54 -32.64
N GLU A 5 51.07 82.47 -33.31
CA GLU A 5 51.56 81.48 -34.30
C GLU A 5 50.30 80.79 -34.93
N LYS A 6 50.46 79.99 -36.00
CA LYS A 6 49.37 79.20 -36.62
C LYS A 6 49.26 77.77 -36.03
N LEU A 7 48.04 77.18 -35.98
CA LEU A 7 47.65 75.74 -35.92
C LEU A 7 46.13 75.66 -35.55
N ARG A 8 45.28 74.67 -35.88
CA ARG A 8 45.25 73.52 -36.82
C ARG A 8 43.78 73.08 -37.05
N GLU A 9 43.49 72.28 -38.08
CA GLU A 9 42.28 71.43 -38.12
C GLU A 9 42.43 70.18 -37.22
N GLU A 10 41.38 69.75 -36.49
CA GLU A 10 41.04 68.31 -36.39
C GLU A 10 39.63 67.96 -35.83
N LYS A 11 38.95 67.10 -36.59
CA LYS A 11 37.89 66.10 -36.31
C LYS A 11 37.16 66.03 -34.95
N SER A 12 35.83 66.10 -35.04
CA SER A 12 34.76 65.39 -34.31
C SER A 12 35.07 64.58 -33.03
N LYS A 13 34.29 64.83 -31.95
CA LYS A 13 34.07 63.83 -30.88
C LYS A 13 32.68 63.93 -30.22
N LYS A 14 31.81 62.95 -30.50
CA LYS A 14 30.55 62.73 -29.75
C LYS A 14 30.88 62.37 -28.29
N ARG A 15 30.48 63.18 -27.32
CA ARG A 15 30.43 62.77 -25.90
C ARG A 15 29.20 61.87 -25.68
N LYS A 16 29.37 60.55 -25.91
CA LYS A 16 28.40 59.54 -25.45
C LYS A 16 28.59 59.34 -23.94
N GLY A 17 27.54 59.58 -23.15
CA GLY A 17 27.58 59.48 -21.68
C GLY A 17 27.88 58.05 -21.20
N SER A 18 28.58 57.95 -20.06
CA SER A 18 29.06 56.68 -19.47
C SER A 18 27.95 55.91 -18.73
N LEU A 19 26.91 55.47 -19.45
CA LEU A 19 25.83 54.63 -18.90
C LEU A 19 26.08 53.12 -19.07
N GLY A 20 27.17 52.71 -19.73
CA GLY A 20 27.42 51.30 -20.06
C GLY A 20 28.12 50.44 -19.00
N LYS A 21 28.78 51.03 -17.99
CA LYS A 21 29.65 50.26 -17.07
C LYS A 21 28.96 49.72 -15.82
N ASN A 22 27.93 50.40 -15.31
CA ASN A 22 27.22 49.99 -14.08
C ASN A 22 25.82 49.42 -14.34
N LEU A 23 25.32 49.49 -15.58
CA LEU A 23 23.99 48.99 -15.94
C LEU A 23 23.85 47.48 -15.66
N PHE A 24 24.90 46.70 -15.92
CA PHE A 24 24.90 45.26 -15.69
C PHE A 24 24.82 44.90 -14.19
N VAL A 25 25.50 45.67 -13.34
CA VAL A 25 25.46 45.50 -11.87
C VAL A 25 24.07 45.88 -11.34
N LEU A 26 23.50 46.97 -11.85
CA LEU A 26 22.15 47.40 -11.48
C LEU A 26 21.07 46.39 -11.93
N LEU A 27 21.23 45.81 -13.12
CA LEU A 27 20.37 44.75 -13.64
C LEU A 27 20.45 43.48 -12.75
N LEU A 28 21.67 43.07 -12.38
CA LEU A 28 21.89 41.95 -11.46
C LEU A 28 21.20 42.17 -10.11
N PHE A 29 21.33 43.38 -9.56
CA PHE A 29 20.70 43.75 -8.28
C PHE A 29 19.16 43.70 -8.37
N LEU A 30 18.58 44.18 -9.48
CA LEU A 30 17.14 44.10 -9.73
C LEU A 30 16.64 42.66 -9.90
N ILE A 31 17.41 41.78 -10.57
CA ILE A 31 17.10 40.35 -10.66
C ILE A 31 17.10 39.71 -9.28
N THR A 32 18.13 39.95 -8.46
CA THR A 32 18.17 39.39 -7.08
C THR A 32 17.04 39.92 -6.20
N ALA A 33 16.70 41.21 -6.30
CA ALA A 33 15.57 41.77 -5.57
C ALA A 33 14.24 41.17 -6.00
N GLY A 34 14.01 40.97 -7.31
CA GLY A 34 12.81 40.36 -7.86
C GLY A 34 12.62 38.91 -7.42
N VAL A 35 13.70 38.10 -7.37
CA VAL A 35 13.63 36.72 -6.89
C VAL A 35 13.25 36.67 -5.40
N VAL A 36 13.83 37.55 -4.57
CA VAL A 36 13.51 37.61 -3.14
C VAL A 36 12.06 38.05 -2.90
N THR A 37 11.54 39.05 -3.62
CA THR A 37 10.14 39.47 -3.45
C THR A 37 9.15 38.42 -3.92
N THR A 38 9.42 37.70 -5.03
CA THR A 38 8.57 36.58 -5.45
C THR A 38 8.60 35.43 -4.45
N TYR A 39 9.76 35.12 -3.86
CA TYR A 39 9.90 34.07 -2.84
C TYR A 39 9.12 34.38 -1.56
N TYR A 40 9.20 35.62 -1.06
CA TYR A 40 8.39 36.02 0.10
C TYR A 40 6.88 36.07 -0.22
N TYR A 41 6.51 36.52 -1.41
CA TYR A 41 5.10 36.54 -1.84
C TYR A 41 4.50 35.13 -1.92
N ASP A 42 5.25 34.16 -2.44
CA ASP A 42 4.86 32.75 -2.55
C ASP A 42 4.76 32.05 -1.18
N ILE A 43 5.60 32.44 -0.21
CA ILE A 43 5.47 32.00 1.19
C ILE A 43 4.14 32.48 1.80
N ASP A 44 3.84 33.78 1.68
CA ASP A 44 2.62 34.37 2.27
C ASP A 44 1.32 33.98 1.54
N HIS A 45 1.41 33.60 0.26
CA HIS A 45 0.28 33.12 -0.57
C HIS A 45 0.28 31.61 -0.78
N SER A 46 1.07 30.86 -0.01
CA SER A 46 1.00 29.39 -0.03
C SER A 46 -0.39 28.95 0.45
N ASP A 47 -1.20 28.45 -0.49
CA ASP A 47 -2.54 27.94 -0.23
C ASP A 47 -2.46 26.80 0.79
N LYS A 48 -2.69 27.15 2.06
CA LYS A 48 -2.81 26.18 3.14
C LYS A 48 -4.03 25.34 2.82
N ILE A 49 -3.78 24.12 2.35
CA ILE A 49 -4.81 23.09 2.16
C ILE A 49 -5.53 22.94 3.50
N GLN A 50 -6.67 23.61 3.63
CA GLN A 50 -7.55 23.42 4.77
C GLN A 50 -8.16 22.05 4.58
N VAL A 51 -7.56 21.06 5.22
CA VAL A 51 -8.12 19.71 5.35
C VAL A 51 -9.34 19.85 6.26
N VAL A 52 -10.44 20.30 5.67
CA VAL A 52 -11.76 20.29 6.28
C VAL A 52 -12.15 18.82 6.39
N VAL A 53 -11.75 18.20 7.49
CA VAL A 53 -12.15 16.83 7.85
C VAL A 53 -13.68 16.85 7.93
N ASN A 54 -14.31 16.33 6.88
CA ASN A 54 -15.75 16.22 6.81
C ASN A 54 -16.18 15.23 7.89
N LYS A 55 -16.77 15.76 8.97
CA LYS A 55 -17.13 14.99 10.16
C LYS A 55 -18.08 13.82 9.86
N ASN A 56 -18.79 13.88 8.73
CA ASN A 56 -19.68 12.82 8.27
C ASN A 56 -18.89 11.60 7.76
N LEU A 57 -17.76 11.79 7.06
CA LEU A 57 -16.89 10.65 6.68
C LEU A 57 -16.33 9.95 7.92
N VAL A 58 -15.96 10.70 8.96
CA VAL A 58 -15.48 10.10 10.22
C VAL A 58 -16.57 9.23 10.88
N GLN A 59 -17.84 9.67 10.82
CA GLN A 59 -18.97 8.88 11.31
C GLN A 59 -19.29 7.65 10.44
N GLU A 60 -19.12 7.75 9.12
CA GLU A 60 -19.28 6.60 8.22
C GLU A 60 -18.18 5.56 8.46
N THR A 61 -16.91 5.96 8.54
CA THR A 61 -15.80 5.05 8.88
C THR A 61 -15.99 4.39 10.24
N GLN A 62 -16.42 5.15 11.27
CA GLN A 62 -16.69 4.59 12.59
C GLN A 62 -17.84 3.57 12.58
N LYS A 63 -18.92 3.82 11.82
CA LYS A 63 -20.01 2.85 11.66
C LYS A 63 -19.57 1.58 10.92
N ASP A 64 -18.74 1.71 9.89
CA ASP A 64 -18.23 0.54 9.16
C ASP A 64 -17.24 -0.30 9.99
N ASP A 65 -16.36 0.33 10.78
CA ASP A 65 -15.51 -0.38 11.75
C ASP A 65 -16.36 -1.03 12.87
N GLU A 66 -17.46 -0.41 13.32
CA GLU A 66 -18.41 -1.03 14.25
C GLU A 66 -19.17 -2.23 13.64
N MET A 67 -19.33 -2.30 12.32
CA MET A 67 -20.06 -3.37 11.62
C MET A 67 -19.18 -4.52 11.14
N GLN A 68 -17.90 -4.54 11.51
CA GLN A 68 -16.94 -5.53 10.99
C GLN A 68 -16.04 -6.12 12.08
N ASN A 69 -15.65 -7.39 11.90
CA ASN A 69 -14.69 -8.07 12.77
C ASN A 69 -13.31 -8.07 12.07
N ARG A 70 -12.25 -7.73 12.82
CA ARG A 70 -10.85 -7.90 12.38
C ARG A 70 -10.34 -9.27 12.81
N ILE A 71 -9.79 -10.04 11.89
CA ILE A 71 -9.25 -11.39 12.16
C ILE A 71 -7.85 -11.54 11.57
N SER A 72 -6.99 -12.27 12.29
CA SER A 72 -5.66 -12.63 11.81
C SER A 72 -5.71 -13.96 11.05
N ILE A 73 -5.21 -13.94 9.82
CA ILE A 73 -5.02 -15.11 8.97
C ILE A 73 -3.57 -15.22 8.51
N PHE A 74 -3.12 -16.43 8.21
CA PHE A 74 -1.88 -16.66 7.47
C PHE A 74 -2.21 -16.86 5.98
N VAL A 75 -1.38 -16.29 5.11
CA VAL A 75 -1.52 -16.41 3.65
C VAL A 75 -0.16 -16.77 3.06
N TYR A 76 -0.11 -17.87 2.32
CA TYR A 76 1.04 -18.23 1.51
C TYR A 76 1.11 -17.35 0.26
N ASP A 77 2.30 -16.83 -0.04
CA ASP A 77 2.59 -16.08 -1.27
C ASP A 77 3.49 -16.91 -2.19
N PRO A 78 3.01 -17.36 -3.36
CA PRO A 78 3.81 -18.14 -4.32
C PRO A 78 5.01 -17.39 -4.90
N ALA A 79 4.99 -16.05 -4.94
CA ALA A 79 6.08 -15.26 -5.52
C ALA A 79 7.30 -15.21 -4.59
N THR A 80 7.07 -15.10 -3.28
CA THR A 80 8.13 -15.08 -2.26
C THR A 80 8.38 -16.43 -1.60
N ARG A 81 7.44 -17.38 -1.74
CA ARG A 81 7.40 -18.69 -1.07
C ARG A 81 7.27 -18.61 0.46
N ILE A 82 6.76 -17.49 0.97
CA ILE A 82 6.65 -17.20 2.40
C ILE A 82 5.17 -17.23 2.83
N ILE A 83 4.91 -17.75 4.03
CA ILE A 83 3.62 -17.64 4.70
C ILE A 83 3.65 -16.41 5.60
N ASN A 84 2.84 -15.41 5.27
CA ASN A 84 2.78 -14.15 6.00
C ASN A 84 1.48 -14.05 6.79
N GLU A 85 1.56 -13.52 8.02
CA GLU A 85 0.37 -13.13 8.78
C GLU A 85 -0.22 -11.84 8.20
N ARG A 86 -1.55 -11.77 8.13
CA ARG A 86 -2.31 -10.60 7.66
C ARG A 86 -3.55 -10.42 8.52
N GLU A 87 -3.80 -9.19 8.96
CA GLU A 87 -5.12 -8.80 9.44
C GLU A 87 -6.04 -8.61 8.23
N ILE A 88 -7.22 -9.22 8.27
CA ILE A 88 -8.29 -8.98 7.31
C ILE A 88 -9.58 -8.60 8.04
N VAL A 89 -10.49 -7.99 7.28
CA VAL A 89 -11.79 -7.57 7.79
C VAL A 89 -12.86 -8.50 7.25
N VAL A 90 -13.74 -8.98 8.13
CA VAL A 90 -14.88 -9.85 7.79
C VAL A 90 -16.19 -9.27 8.34
N PRO A 91 -17.36 -9.58 7.76
CA PRO A 91 -18.65 -9.12 8.28
C PRO A 91 -18.82 -9.48 9.76
N ARG A 92 -19.39 -8.57 10.56
CA ARG A 92 -19.58 -8.80 11.99
C ARG A 92 -20.47 -10.00 12.26
N GLN A 93 -19.91 -10.96 12.98
CA GLN A 93 -20.58 -12.15 13.53
C GLN A 93 -20.32 -12.21 15.04
N MET A 94 -21.30 -12.67 15.82
CA MET A 94 -21.12 -12.83 17.28
C MET A 94 -20.05 -13.87 17.62
N ASN A 95 -20.04 -14.98 16.88
CA ASN A 95 -19.09 -16.07 17.04
C ASN A 95 -18.40 -16.29 15.69
N LEU A 96 -17.11 -15.98 15.61
CA LEU A 96 -16.29 -16.36 14.46
C LEU A 96 -16.02 -17.87 14.54
N ILE A 97 -16.21 -18.56 13.41
CA ILE A 97 -15.97 -20.00 13.29
C ILE A 97 -14.82 -20.28 12.32
N GLU A 98 -14.28 -21.50 12.34
CA GLU A 98 -13.14 -21.92 11.53
C GLU A 98 -13.34 -21.60 10.04
N GLY A 99 -14.59 -21.71 9.56
CA GLY A 99 -14.97 -21.38 8.19
C GLY A 99 -14.77 -19.91 7.78
N ASP A 100 -14.87 -18.94 8.70
CA ASP A 100 -14.65 -17.52 8.38
C ASP A 100 -13.18 -17.27 8.06
N PHE A 101 -12.29 -17.83 8.88
CA PHE A 101 -10.84 -17.77 8.68
C PHE A 101 -10.43 -18.47 7.38
N ILE A 102 -10.96 -19.66 7.11
CA ILE A 102 -10.64 -20.42 5.88
C ILE A 102 -11.13 -19.68 4.62
N ASN A 103 -12.34 -19.11 4.65
CA ASN A 103 -12.83 -18.25 3.57
C ASN A 103 -11.97 -16.98 3.41
N GLY A 104 -11.47 -16.42 4.51
CA GLY A 104 -10.51 -15.33 4.53
C GLY A 104 -9.24 -15.67 3.76
N ILE A 105 -8.63 -16.83 4.05
CA ILE A 105 -7.41 -17.32 3.37
C ILE A 105 -7.68 -17.52 1.88
N ILE A 106 -8.78 -18.17 1.51
CA ILE A 106 -9.19 -18.39 0.10
C ILE A 106 -9.27 -17.05 -0.65
N ARG A 107 -9.99 -16.06 -0.09
CA ARG A 107 -10.17 -14.73 -0.72
C ARG A 107 -8.87 -13.92 -0.85
N ASN A 108 -7.87 -14.19 -0.01
CA ASN A 108 -6.60 -13.46 0.00
C ASN A 108 -5.45 -14.19 -0.71
N SER A 109 -5.72 -15.37 -1.27
CA SER A 109 -4.73 -16.21 -1.96
C SER A 109 -4.90 -16.08 -3.48
N ASN A 110 -4.01 -15.31 -4.13
CA ASN A 110 -4.09 -14.96 -5.56
C ASN A 110 -3.93 -16.15 -6.55
N TYR A 111 -3.61 -17.34 -6.04
CA TYR A 111 -3.47 -18.60 -6.79
C TYR A 111 -4.67 -19.55 -6.59
N ILE A 112 -5.68 -19.13 -5.84
CA ILE A 112 -6.94 -19.85 -5.64
C ILE A 112 -8.00 -19.23 -6.57
N SER A 113 -8.65 -20.06 -7.40
CA SER A 113 -9.66 -19.61 -8.36
C SER A 113 -11.06 -19.51 -7.72
N GLU A 114 -11.95 -18.71 -8.31
CA GLU A 114 -13.30 -18.44 -7.76
C GLU A 114 -14.19 -19.69 -7.59
N ASP A 115 -13.89 -20.75 -8.32
CA ASP A 115 -14.57 -22.04 -8.25
C ASP A 115 -14.03 -22.94 -7.13
N MET A 116 -12.85 -22.66 -6.57
CA MET A 116 -12.30 -23.32 -5.38
C MET A 116 -12.98 -22.77 -4.12
N LYS A 117 -13.82 -23.60 -3.49
CA LYS A 117 -14.69 -23.17 -2.39
C LYS A 117 -14.57 -24.08 -1.17
N PHE A 118 -14.52 -23.45 0.00
CA PHE A 118 -14.76 -24.10 1.28
C PHE A 118 -16.17 -24.73 1.31
N ARG A 119 -16.30 -25.88 1.97
CA ARG A 119 -17.58 -26.60 2.14
C ARG A 119 -18.04 -26.61 3.59
N SER A 120 -17.17 -27.03 4.50
CA SER A 120 -17.48 -27.15 5.94
C SER A 120 -16.20 -27.32 6.75
N ALA A 121 -16.21 -26.87 8.00
CA ALA A 121 -15.24 -27.25 9.01
C ALA A 121 -15.99 -27.87 10.19
N TYR A 122 -15.43 -28.91 10.80
CA TYR A 122 -15.98 -29.51 12.00
C TYR A 122 -14.89 -30.20 12.81
N ASN A 123 -15.05 -30.22 14.13
CA ASN A 123 -14.04 -30.75 15.04
C ASN A 123 -14.36 -32.21 15.40
N LEU A 124 -13.39 -33.10 15.21
CA LEU A 124 -13.44 -34.50 15.60
C LEU A 124 -12.27 -34.85 16.51
N ARG A 125 -12.48 -35.83 17.38
CA ARG A 125 -11.39 -36.43 18.15
C ARG A 125 -10.85 -37.63 17.39
N ILE A 126 -9.66 -37.48 16.79
CA ILE A 126 -8.95 -38.53 16.03
C ILE A 126 -7.74 -38.93 16.86
N ASP A 127 -7.57 -40.22 17.16
CA ASP A 127 -6.47 -40.73 17.99
C ASP A 127 -6.27 -39.96 19.31
N ASN A 128 -7.40 -39.60 19.92
CA ASN A 128 -7.52 -38.77 21.13
C ASN A 128 -7.12 -37.28 21.00
N VAL A 129 -6.67 -36.83 19.82
CA VAL A 129 -6.29 -35.45 19.46
C VAL A 129 -7.51 -34.68 18.93
N ASN A 130 -7.72 -33.44 19.41
CA ASN A 130 -8.79 -32.60 18.90
C ASN A 130 -8.40 -31.98 17.54
N THR A 131 -9.10 -32.41 16.49
CA THR A 131 -8.71 -32.18 15.10
C THR A 131 -9.82 -31.46 14.33
N THR A 132 -9.53 -30.29 13.75
CA THR A 132 -10.44 -29.64 12.80
C THR A 132 -10.34 -30.32 11.44
N VAL A 133 -11.42 -30.93 10.97
CA VAL A 133 -11.53 -31.45 9.61
C VAL A 133 -12.09 -30.35 8.71
N VAL A 134 -11.28 -29.89 7.77
CA VAL A 134 -11.63 -28.86 6.78
C VAL A 134 -11.98 -29.54 5.46
N LYS A 135 -13.24 -29.41 5.02
CA LYS A 135 -13.69 -29.88 3.71
C LYS A 135 -13.69 -28.76 2.68
N LEU A 136 -13.09 -29.06 1.55
CA LEU A 136 -12.97 -28.19 0.38
C LEU A 136 -13.67 -28.88 -0.80
N ASN A 137 -14.11 -28.13 -1.81
CA ASN A 137 -14.74 -28.74 -2.99
C ASN A 137 -13.70 -29.36 -3.95
N ALA A 138 -14.19 -30.20 -4.87
CA ALA A 138 -13.37 -30.96 -5.81
C ALA A 138 -12.37 -30.13 -6.64
N GLN A 139 -12.59 -28.82 -6.83
CA GLN A 139 -11.68 -27.97 -7.61
C GLN A 139 -10.30 -27.81 -6.96
N PHE A 140 -10.19 -27.97 -5.63
CA PHE A 140 -8.90 -28.05 -4.95
C PHE A 140 -8.04 -29.24 -5.39
N ALA A 141 -8.60 -30.28 -6.02
CA ALA A 141 -7.82 -31.36 -6.61
C ALA A 141 -6.90 -30.86 -7.74
N ASN A 142 -7.25 -29.76 -8.41
CA ASN A 142 -6.35 -29.10 -9.37
C ASN A 142 -5.18 -28.40 -8.68
N LEU A 143 -5.42 -27.77 -7.52
CA LEU A 143 -4.36 -27.18 -6.70
C LEU A 143 -3.38 -28.24 -6.21
N LYS A 144 -3.88 -29.41 -5.77
CA LYS A 144 -3.08 -30.54 -5.27
C LYS A 144 -2.12 -31.13 -6.31
N LYS A 145 -2.35 -30.92 -7.61
CA LYS A 145 -1.40 -31.26 -8.69
C LYS A 145 -0.14 -30.39 -8.65
N ASN A 146 -0.15 -29.26 -7.94
CA ASN A 146 1.01 -28.44 -7.63
C ASN A 146 1.29 -28.53 -6.11
N PRO A 147 2.20 -29.42 -5.67
CA PRO A 147 2.48 -29.62 -4.25
C PRO A 147 2.97 -28.37 -3.53
N GLU A 148 3.67 -27.47 -4.21
CA GLU A 148 4.17 -26.23 -3.62
C GLU A 148 3.00 -25.33 -3.18
N LEU A 149 2.07 -25.04 -4.10
CA LEU A 149 0.88 -24.23 -3.80
C LEU A 149 -0.05 -24.90 -2.79
N PHE A 150 -0.28 -26.21 -2.93
CA PHE A 150 -1.18 -26.95 -2.04
C PHE A 150 -0.63 -27.07 -0.62
N ASN A 151 0.68 -27.31 -0.46
CA ASN A 151 1.31 -27.36 0.86
C ASN A 151 1.36 -25.97 1.50
N GLY A 152 1.67 -24.92 0.73
CA GLY A 152 1.62 -23.54 1.21
C GLY A 152 0.22 -23.14 1.70
N PHE A 153 -0.82 -23.44 0.93
CA PHE A 153 -2.21 -23.28 1.34
C PHE A 153 -2.56 -24.09 2.60
N SER A 154 -2.14 -25.36 2.65
CA SER A 154 -2.44 -26.25 3.78
C SER A 154 -1.80 -25.79 5.08
N GLN A 155 -0.55 -25.31 5.01
CA GLN A 155 0.16 -24.70 6.14
C GLN A 155 -0.47 -23.37 6.56
N ALA A 156 -0.89 -22.53 5.61
CA ALA A 156 -1.60 -21.28 5.89
C ALA A 156 -2.92 -21.53 6.65
N VAL A 157 -3.72 -22.51 6.22
CA VAL A 157 -4.93 -22.96 6.94
C VAL A 157 -4.57 -23.49 8.33
N THR A 158 -3.59 -24.39 8.42
CA THR A 158 -3.18 -25.02 9.69
C THR A 158 -2.73 -23.98 10.72
N ASN A 159 -1.81 -23.09 10.34
CA ASN A 159 -1.29 -22.04 11.21
C ASN A 159 -2.41 -21.10 11.69
N THR A 160 -3.37 -20.78 10.81
CA THR A 160 -4.49 -19.90 11.15
C THR A 160 -5.43 -20.54 12.17
N ILE A 161 -5.79 -21.81 11.98
CA ILE A 161 -6.68 -22.50 12.91
C ILE A 161 -5.99 -22.72 14.27
N LEU A 162 -4.74 -23.21 14.28
CA LEU A 162 -4.02 -23.45 15.53
C LEU A 162 -3.73 -22.16 16.32
N LYS A 163 -3.58 -21.00 15.64
CA LYS A 163 -3.41 -19.70 16.30
C LYS A 163 -4.71 -19.17 16.92
N ASN A 164 -5.84 -19.31 16.21
CA ASN A 164 -7.10 -18.68 16.62
C ASN A 164 -8.01 -19.59 17.47
N PHE A 165 -7.82 -20.92 17.42
CA PHE A 165 -8.65 -21.90 18.13
C PHE A 165 -7.79 -22.76 19.07
N PRO A 166 -7.45 -22.29 20.29
CA PRO A 166 -6.45 -22.93 21.17
C PRO A 166 -6.84 -24.32 21.69
N ASN A 167 -8.11 -24.72 21.52
CA ASN A 167 -8.57 -26.07 21.83
C ASN A 167 -8.27 -27.08 20.71
N ILE A 168 -7.86 -26.63 19.53
CA ILE A 168 -7.52 -27.46 18.38
C ILE A 168 -6.02 -27.77 18.41
N GLN A 169 -5.68 -29.03 18.16
CA GLN A 169 -4.32 -29.56 18.22
C GLN A 169 -3.81 -30.04 16.86
N SER A 170 -4.72 -30.30 15.92
CA SER A 170 -4.41 -30.78 14.57
C SER A 170 -5.44 -30.27 13.56
N VAL A 171 -5.06 -30.21 12.29
CA VAL A 171 -5.93 -29.82 11.18
C VAL A 171 -5.80 -30.84 10.06
N LEU A 172 -6.92 -31.37 9.59
CA LEU A 172 -6.97 -32.33 8.48
C LEU A 172 -7.76 -31.71 7.32
N ILE A 173 -7.11 -31.51 6.18
CA ILE A 173 -7.74 -30.99 4.97
C ILE A 173 -8.19 -32.15 4.09
N GLN A 174 -9.46 -32.12 3.68
CA GLN A 174 -10.10 -33.10 2.81
C GLN A 174 -10.70 -32.40 1.58
N ILE A 175 -10.53 -33.00 0.41
CA ILE A 175 -11.12 -32.51 -0.84
C ILE A 175 -12.30 -33.43 -1.21
N ASP A 176 -13.44 -32.81 -1.47
CA ASP A 176 -14.67 -33.48 -1.93
C ASP A 176 -14.40 -34.25 -3.24
N GLY A 177 -14.82 -35.52 -3.29
CA GLY A 177 -14.50 -36.43 -4.39
C GLY A 177 -13.14 -37.15 -4.30
N GLU A 178 -12.28 -36.87 -3.31
CA GLU A 178 -11.10 -37.70 -3.08
C GLU A 178 -11.47 -39.03 -2.40
N ILE A 179 -11.20 -40.13 -3.12
CA ILE A 179 -11.23 -41.47 -2.55
C ILE A 179 -9.97 -41.61 -1.70
N ASN A 180 -10.12 -41.76 -0.38
CA ASN A 180 -9.00 -42.09 0.50
C ASN A 180 -8.56 -43.54 0.25
N THR A 181 -7.72 -43.75 -0.76
CA THR A 181 -6.94 -44.99 -0.91
C THR A 181 -5.93 -45.03 0.24
N ARG A 182 -6.25 -45.84 1.26
CA ARG A 182 -5.31 -46.26 2.30
C ARG A 182 -4.16 -47.07 1.72
#